data_AF-A0A5D0RMR3-F1
#
_entry.id   AF-A0A5D0RMR3-F1
#
_cell.length_a   1.000
_cell.length_b   1.000
_cell.length_c   1.000
_cell.angle_alpha   90.00
_cell.angle_beta   90.00
_cell.angle_gamma   90.00
#
_symmetry.space_group_name_H-M   'P 1'
#
loop_
_entity.id
_entity.type
_entity.pdbx_description
1 polymer ?
#
loop_
_entity_poly.entity_id
_entity_poly.type
_entity_poly.pdbx_seq_one_letter_code
_entity_poly.pdbx_strand_id
1 'polypeptide(L)'
;MTDISMPRATRAHAEKRRALAPGPDEAFRAFSKAVFEPGALDARTKQLIAVAVAHVTQCPWCIEGHVKAARREGASGEAIMEAIWVAAEMRAGASFAHSVKALDLIETGEGTS
;
A
#
# COMPACT_ATOMS: atom_id res chain seq x y z
N MET A 1 0.30 -25.81 5.29
CA MET A 1 -0.41 -24.70 4.61
C MET A 1 -0.03 -24.79 3.15
N THR A 2 -0.98 -25.05 2.26
CA THR A 2 -0.74 -24.99 0.82
C THR A 2 -0.15 -23.61 0.52
N ASP A 3 1.01 -23.58 -0.11
CA ASP A 3 1.60 -22.33 -0.58
C ASP A 3 0.56 -21.69 -1.52
N ILE A 4 -0.14 -20.66 -1.04
CA ILE A 4 -0.98 -19.81 -1.89
C ILE A 4 0.01 -18.95 -2.67
N SER A 5 0.69 -19.61 -3.60
CA SER A 5 1.73 -19.03 -4.41
C SER A 5 1.04 -18.15 -5.44
N MET A 6 0.94 -16.87 -5.09
CA MET A 6 0.46 -15.85 -5.99
C MET A 6 1.41 -15.79 -7.20
N PRO A 7 0.92 -15.98 -8.45
CA PRO A 7 1.79 -16.14 -9.59
C PRO A 7 2.60 -14.87 -9.87
N ARG A 8 3.84 -15.02 -10.34
CA ARG A 8 4.60 -13.88 -10.84
C ARG A 8 3.91 -13.30 -12.07
N ALA A 9 3.81 -11.97 -12.11
CA ALA A 9 3.30 -11.29 -13.29
C ALA A 9 4.17 -11.62 -14.50
N THR A 10 3.53 -11.92 -15.64
CA THR A 10 4.20 -12.20 -16.91
C THR A 10 3.69 -11.24 -17.96
N ARG A 11 4.40 -11.16 -19.09
CA ARG A 11 3.95 -10.37 -20.25
C ARG A 11 2.57 -10.84 -20.75
N ALA A 12 2.34 -12.15 -20.82
CA ALA A 12 1.06 -12.73 -21.21
C ALA A 12 -0.09 -12.29 -20.26
N HIS A 13 0.17 -12.21 -18.95
CA HIS A 13 -0.82 -11.67 -18.01
C HIS A 13 -1.17 -10.20 -18.31
N ALA A 14 -0.18 -9.38 -18.65
CA ALA A 14 -0.40 -7.97 -18.98
C ALA A 14 -1.18 -7.81 -20.31
N GLU A 15 -0.81 -8.58 -21.33
CA GLU A 15 -1.51 -8.60 -22.63
C GLU A 15 -2.95 -9.07 -22.48
N LYS A 16 -3.19 -10.13 -21.72
CA LYS A 16 -4.55 -10.64 -21.47
C LYS A 16 -5.39 -9.63 -20.70
N ARG A 17 -4.84 -8.96 -19.67
CA ARG A 17 -5.55 -7.91 -18.93
C ARG A 17 -6.00 -6.77 -19.85
N ARG A 18 -5.09 -6.29 -20.70
CA ARG A 18 -5.40 -5.27 -21.70
C ARG A 18 -6.46 -5.72 -22.69
N ALA A 19 -6.37 -6.96 -23.20
CA ALA A 19 -7.34 -7.49 -24.14
C ALA A 19 -8.74 -7.64 -23.53
N LEU A 20 -8.83 -7.99 -22.25
CA LEU A 20 -10.11 -8.15 -21.55
C LEU A 20 -10.76 -6.82 -21.15
N ALA A 21 -9.98 -5.76 -20.90
CA ALA A 21 -10.48 -4.46 -20.48
C ALA A 21 -9.58 -3.31 -20.97
N PRO A 22 -9.59 -2.98 -22.28
CA PRO A 22 -8.62 -2.06 -22.87
C PRO A 22 -8.74 -0.64 -22.34
N GLY A 23 -9.95 -0.09 -22.26
CA GLY A 23 -10.18 1.27 -21.75
C GLY A 23 -9.69 1.45 -20.30
N PRO A 24 -10.13 0.61 -19.35
CA PRO A 24 -9.63 0.66 -17.98
C PRO A 24 -8.11 0.41 -17.84
N ASP A 25 -7.52 -0.54 -18.58
CA ASP A 25 -6.07 -0.79 -18.55
C ASP A 25 -5.28 0.45 -19.00
N GLU A 26 -5.70 1.07 -20.09
CA GLU A 26 -5.05 2.28 -20.63
C GLU A 26 -5.16 3.45 -19.65
N ALA A 27 -6.37 3.73 -19.16
CA ALA A 27 -6.61 4.81 -18.19
C ALA A 27 -5.79 4.61 -16.91
N PHE A 28 -5.75 3.37 -16.37
CA PHE A 28 -4.97 3.08 -15.18
C PHE A 28 -3.46 3.25 -15.41
N ARG A 29 -2.93 2.83 -16.56
CA ARG A 29 -1.50 3.01 -16.88
C ARG A 29 -1.13 4.48 -17.01
N ALA A 30 -1.96 5.27 -17.68
CA ALA A 30 -1.75 6.72 -17.80
C ALA A 30 -1.78 7.38 -16.41
N PHE A 31 -2.77 7.05 -15.59
CA PHE A 31 -2.88 7.53 -14.22
C PHE A 31 -1.67 7.13 -13.37
N SER A 32 -1.30 5.84 -13.40
CA SER A 32 -0.17 5.31 -12.64
C SER A 32 1.14 6.02 -12.99
N LYS A 33 1.40 6.28 -14.29
CA LYS A 33 2.56 7.06 -14.71
C LYS A 33 2.49 8.49 -14.14
N ALA A 34 1.39 9.19 -14.37
CA ALA A 34 1.23 10.60 -13.99
C ALA A 34 1.40 10.82 -12.48
N VAL A 35 0.89 9.91 -11.63
CA VAL A 35 1.00 10.02 -10.18
C VAL A 35 2.45 10.02 -9.70
N PHE A 36 3.35 9.27 -10.35
CA PHE A 36 4.75 9.15 -9.93
C PHE A 36 5.72 10.13 -10.60
N GLU A 37 5.27 10.95 -11.55
CA GLU A 37 6.09 12.04 -12.11
C GLU A 37 6.46 13.05 -11.00
N PRO A 38 7.70 13.58 -10.93
CA PRO A 38 8.08 14.59 -9.96
C PRO A 38 7.20 15.85 -10.02
N GLY A 39 6.97 16.47 -8.87
CA GLY A 39 6.26 17.75 -8.76
C GLY A 39 6.60 18.43 -7.43
N ALA A 40 5.60 18.87 -6.67
CA ALA A 40 5.81 19.38 -5.31
C ALA A 40 6.46 18.32 -4.38
N LEU A 41 6.24 17.04 -4.67
CA LEU A 41 6.99 15.92 -4.10
C LEU A 41 7.88 15.30 -5.18
N ASP A 42 9.13 14.99 -4.82
CA ASP A 42 10.03 14.25 -5.70
C ASP A 42 9.58 12.78 -5.87
N ALA A 43 10.09 12.10 -6.91
CA ALA A 43 9.72 10.71 -7.20
C ALA A 43 10.08 9.77 -6.04
N ARG A 44 11.23 10.00 -5.38
CA ARG A 44 11.68 9.24 -4.21
C ARG A 44 10.68 9.30 -3.06
N THR A 45 10.20 10.48 -2.70
CA THR A 45 9.20 10.71 -1.64
C THR A 45 7.89 10.02 -1.98
N LYS A 46 7.44 10.13 -3.24
CA LYS A 46 6.25 9.42 -3.71
C LYS A 46 6.40 7.90 -3.60
N GLN A 47 7.57 7.35 -3.91
CA GLN A 47 7.82 5.91 -3.74
C GLN A 47 7.87 5.49 -2.27
N LEU A 48 8.42 6.31 -1.36
CA LEU A 48 8.38 6.01 0.08
C LEU A 48 6.94 6.00 0.62
N ILE A 49 6.09 6.93 0.19
CA ILE A 49 4.65 6.90 0.48
C ILE A 49 4.03 5.60 -0.06
N ALA A 50 4.35 5.22 -1.31
CA ALA A 50 3.83 3.99 -1.90
C ALA A 50 4.30 2.72 -1.15
N VAL A 51 5.52 2.69 -0.63
CA VAL A 51 6.01 1.62 0.24
C VAL A 51 5.18 1.52 1.52
N ALA A 52 4.90 2.65 2.19
CA ALA A 52 4.07 2.68 3.38
C ALA A 52 2.65 2.14 3.08
N VAL A 53 2.02 2.63 2.01
CA VAL A 53 0.68 2.19 1.58
C VAL A 53 0.67 0.71 1.17
N ALA A 54 1.72 0.20 0.54
CA ALA A 54 1.84 -1.21 0.18
C ALA A 54 1.84 -2.13 1.42
N HIS A 55 2.41 -1.68 2.55
CA HIS A 55 2.37 -2.40 3.82
C HIS A 55 1.03 -2.28 4.54
N VAL A 56 0.33 -1.15 4.40
CA VAL A 56 -1.05 -1.00 4.93
C VAL A 56 -2.03 -1.91 4.18
N THR A 57 -1.90 -1.98 2.85
CA THR A 57 -2.74 -2.83 1.98
C THR A 57 -2.28 -4.28 1.91
N GLN A 58 -1.12 -4.61 2.52
CA GLN A 58 -0.54 -5.95 2.59
C GLN A 58 -0.36 -6.63 1.22
N CYS A 59 -0.09 -5.83 0.18
CA CYS A 59 0.05 -6.32 -1.19
C CYS A 59 1.52 -6.73 -1.48
N PRO A 60 1.85 -8.03 -1.58
CA PRO A 60 3.25 -8.47 -1.74
C PRO A 60 3.89 -7.97 -3.05
N TRP A 61 3.14 -7.92 -4.15
CA TRP A 61 3.63 -7.36 -5.41
C TRP A 61 3.87 -5.86 -5.35
N CYS A 62 3.04 -5.13 -4.59
CA CYS A 62 3.18 -3.70 -4.40
C CYS A 62 4.41 -3.40 -3.53
N ILE A 63 4.62 -4.19 -2.47
CA ILE A 63 5.82 -4.11 -1.63
C ILE A 63 7.07 -4.30 -2.50
N GLU A 64 7.13 -5.39 -3.27
CA GLU A 64 8.27 -5.67 -4.15
C GLU A 64 8.49 -4.55 -5.18
N GLY A 65 7.41 -4.11 -5.85
CA GLY A 65 7.46 -3.11 -6.92
C GLY A 65 7.93 -1.74 -6.41
N HIS A 66 7.35 -1.26 -5.32
CA HIS A 66 7.63 0.08 -4.79
C HIS A 66 8.95 0.13 -4.00
N VAL A 67 9.38 -0.95 -3.33
CA VAL A 67 10.73 -1.01 -2.74
C VAL A 67 11.79 -0.92 -3.85
N LYS A 68 11.64 -1.69 -4.94
CA LYS A 68 12.57 -1.61 -6.08
C LYS A 68 12.55 -0.23 -6.73
N ALA A 69 11.38 0.39 -6.87
CA ALA A 69 11.26 1.73 -7.41
C ALA A 69 11.90 2.79 -6.50
N ALA A 70 11.63 2.77 -5.19
CA ALA A 70 12.24 3.67 -4.22
C ALA A 70 13.78 3.59 -4.27
N ARG A 71 14.34 2.37 -4.37
CA ARG A 71 15.78 2.17 -4.51
C ARG A 71 16.34 2.75 -5.82
N ARG A 72 15.61 2.62 -6.94
CA ARG A 72 15.98 3.25 -8.22
C ARG A 72 15.99 4.78 -8.13
N GLU A 73 15.08 5.37 -7.35
CA GLU A 73 15.02 6.80 -7.06
C GLU A 73 16.01 7.24 -5.95
N GLY A 74 16.93 6.36 -5.52
CA GLY A 74 17.97 6.70 -4.55
C GLY A 74 17.55 6.68 -3.08
N ALA A 75 16.43 6.06 -2.71
CA ALA A 75 16.09 5.85 -1.31
C ALA A 75 17.07 4.88 -0.62
N SER A 76 17.53 5.26 0.58
CA SER A 76 18.36 4.39 1.42
C SER A 76 17.52 3.27 2.05
N GLY A 77 18.18 2.27 2.63
CA GLY A 77 17.48 1.21 3.34
C GLY A 77 16.78 1.72 4.60
N GLU A 78 17.43 2.68 5.28
CA GLU A 78 16.95 3.38 6.46
C GLU A 78 15.66 4.15 6.15
N ALA A 79 15.64 4.96 5.08
CA ALA A 79 14.44 5.71 4.68
C ALA A 79 13.25 4.79 4.34
N ILE A 80 13.52 3.65 3.69
CA ILE A 80 12.48 2.63 3.42
C ILE A 80 11.96 2.04 4.73
N MET A 81 12.85 1.73 5.67
CA MET A 81 12.47 1.17 6.97
C MET A 81 11.66 2.17 7.81
N GLU A 82 12.03 3.45 7.80
CA GLU A 82 11.26 4.51 8.45
C GLU A 82 9.83 4.59 7.89
N ALA A 83 9.66 4.54 6.56
CA ALA A 83 8.33 4.52 5.94
C ALA A 83 7.49 3.30 6.36
N ILE A 84 8.13 2.13 6.55
CA ILE A 84 7.46 0.91 7.04
C ILE A 84 7.02 1.07 8.50
N TRP A 85 7.86 1.66 9.36
CA TRP A 85 7.50 1.92 10.75
C TRP A 85 6.37 2.95 10.88
N VAL A 86 6.36 3.99 10.04
CA VAL A 86 5.21 4.90 9.94
C VAL A 86 3.93 4.14 9.57
N ALA A 87 3.99 3.22 8.61
CA ALA A 87 2.85 2.39 8.26
C ALA A 87 2.41 1.45 9.40
N ALA A 88 3.35 0.92 10.18
CA ALA A 88 3.08 0.06 11.32
C ALA A 88 2.40 0.81 12.46
N GLU A 89 2.93 1.99 12.82
CA GLU A 89 2.32 2.91 13.78
C GLU A 89 0.89 3.23 13.35
N MET A 90 0.67 3.60 12.09
CA MET A 90 -0.66 4.02 11.64
C MET A 90 -1.72 2.91 11.75
N ARG A 91 -1.34 1.64 11.57
CA ARG A 91 -2.26 0.51 11.83
C ARG A 91 -2.50 0.29 13.33
N ALA A 92 -1.46 0.40 14.15
CA ALA A 92 -1.58 0.25 15.60
C ALA A 92 -2.41 1.39 16.22
N GLY A 93 -2.12 2.64 15.83
CA GLY A 93 -2.82 3.85 16.22
C GLY A 93 -4.30 3.82 15.81
N ALA A 94 -4.64 3.30 14.63
CA ALA A 94 -6.04 3.12 14.24
C ALA A 94 -6.80 2.18 15.19
N SER A 95 -6.20 1.05 15.57
CA SER A 95 -6.79 0.13 16.56
C SER A 95 -6.93 0.80 17.93
N PHE A 96 -5.90 1.54 18.36
CA PHE A 96 -5.90 2.24 19.64
C PHE A 96 -6.98 3.33 19.69
N ALA A 97 -7.06 4.18 18.67
CA ALA A 97 -8.05 5.25 18.57
C ALA A 97 -9.49 4.69 18.53
N HIS A 98 -9.72 3.60 17.80
CA HIS A 98 -11.04 2.97 17.72
C HIS A 98 -11.45 2.24 19.02
N SER A 99 -10.54 2.04 19.97
CA SER A 99 -10.87 1.46 21.28
C SER A 99 -11.91 2.28 22.04
N VAL A 100 -12.03 3.58 21.76
CA VAL A 100 -13.09 4.44 22.30
C VAL A 100 -14.48 3.85 22.09
N LYS A 101 -14.71 3.17 20.95
CA LYS A 101 -16.01 2.52 20.74
C LYS A 101 -16.24 1.33 21.66
N ALA A 102 -15.19 0.60 22.00
CA ALA A 102 -15.27 -0.48 22.98
C ALA A 102 -15.50 0.07 24.39
N LEU A 103 -14.83 1.17 24.77
CA LEU A 103 -15.02 1.84 26.07
C LEU A 103 -16.46 2.33 26.24
N ASP A 104 -17.04 2.98 25.23
CA ASP A 104 -18.45 3.40 25.20
C ASP A 104 -19.43 2.24 25.47
N LEU A 105 -19.16 1.05 24.90
CA LEU A 105 -19.97 -0.15 25.15
C LEU A 105 -19.73 -0.76 26.54
N ILE A 106 -18.52 -0.69 27.07
CA ILE A 106 -18.21 -1.14 28.44
C ILE A 106 -18.96 -0.27 29.44
N GLU A 107 -18.95 1.05 29.26
CA GLU A 107 -19.60 2.00 30.16
C GLU A 107 -21.14 1.94 30.07
N THR A 108 -21.69 1.70 28.88
CA THR A 108 -23.15 1.60 28.68
C THR A 108 -23.71 0.20 29.00
N GLY A 109 -22.86 -0.82 29.10
CA GLY A 109 -23.23 -2.23 29.35
C GLY A 109 -23.40 -2.63 30.81
N GLU A 110 -23.07 -1.77 31.78
CA GLU A 110 -23.24 -2.05 33.22
C GLU A 110 -24.56 -1.50 33.82
N GLY A 111 -25.51 -1.03 32.98
CA GLY A 111 -26.57 -0.13 33.43
C GLY A 111 -28.01 -0.39 32.98
N THR A 112 -28.40 -1.60 32.60
CA THR A 112 -29.84 -1.94 32.49
C THR A 112 -30.13 -3.31 33.12
N SER A 113 -30.35 -3.30 34.43
CA SER A 113 -31.43 -4.08 35.04
C SER A 113 -32.78 -3.44 34.73
#